data_AF-A0A949G8I7-F1
#
_entry.id   AF-A0A949G8I7-F1
#
_cell.length_a   1.000
_cell.length_b   1.000
_cell.length_c   1.000
_cell.angle_alpha   90.00
_cell.angle_beta   90.00
_cell.angle_gamma   90.00
#
_symmetry.space_group_name_H-M   'P 1'
#
loop_
_entity.id
_entity.type
_entity.pdbx_description
1 polymer ?
#
loop_
_entity_poly.entity_id
_entity_poly.type
_entity_poly.pdbx_seq_one_letter_code
_entity_poly.pdbx_strand_id
1 'polypeptide(L)'
;LFARNERVVCVFDSFVMVLVGATIVGSMATTWHGVVNPPRSPTVREWHYDDAAIQLQQGHEMGRFLLGSTVVMLWPQNTLVINKHWEPGLGVRLGEKMSEPNS
;
A
#
# COMPACT_ATOMS: atom_id res chain seq x y z
N LEU A 1 -5.21 10.50 -12.10
CA LEU A 1 -6.08 9.47 -11.47
C LEU A 1 -5.74 9.32 -9.98
N PHE A 2 -4.53 8.88 -9.64
CA PHE A 2 -4.14 8.53 -8.27
C PHE A 2 -4.22 9.68 -7.24
N ALA A 3 -4.15 10.95 -7.67
CA ALA A 3 -4.30 12.10 -6.78
C ALA A 3 -5.77 12.52 -6.50
N ARG A 4 -6.73 12.07 -7.34
CA ARG A 4 -8.15 12.47 -7.24
C ARG A 4 -9.02 11.42 -6.57
N ASN A 5 -8.64 10.14 -6.65
CA ASN A 5 -9.38 9.07 -6.01
C ASN A 5 -9.10 9.05 -4.49
N GLU A 6 -10.08 8.52 -3.75
CA GLU A 6 -9.94 8.22 -2.33
C GLU A 6 -8.75 7.26 -2.12
N ARG A 7 -7.93 7.53 -1.11
CA ARG A 7 -6.71 6.76 -0.87
C ARG A 7 -6.35 6.73 0.61
N VAL A 8 -5.67 5.66 1.02
CA VAL A 8 -5.02 5.52 2.32
C VAL A 8 -3.53 5.49 2.10
N VAL A 9 -2.81 6.40 2.74
CA VAL A 9 -1.34 6.49 2.69
C VAL A 9 -0.79 5.95 4.00
N CYS A 10 0.07 4.93 3.91
CA CYS A 10 0.76 4.33 5.05
C CYS A 10 2.25 4.65 4.92
N VAL A 11 2.79 5.40 5.88
CA VAL A 11 4.21 5.78 5.91
C VAL A 11 4.91 4.92 6.96
N PHE A 12 5.88 4.13 6.52
CA PHE A 12 6.78 3.37 7.37
C PHE A 12 8.19 3.95 7.25
N ASP A 13 9.06 3.64 8.22
CA ASP A 13 10.44 4.13 8.21
C ASP A 13 11.22 3.75 6.92
N SER A 14 10.90 2.60 6.34
CA SER A 14 11.62 2.05 5.18
C SER A 14 10.91 2.22 3.84
N PHE A 15 9.60 2.50 3.82
CA PHE A 15 8.82 2.61 2.59
C PHE A 15 7.46 3.30 2.81
N VAL A 16 6.81 3.69 1.71
CA VAL A 16 5.42 4.18 1.71
C VAL A 16 4.55 3.25 0.88
N MET A 17 3.38 2.90 1.40
CA MET A 17 2.34 2.18 0.68
C MET A 17 1.11 3.07 0.52
N VAL A 18 0.60 3.19 -0.70
CA VAL A 18 -0.65 3.91 -0.98
C VAL A 18 -1.67 2.93 -1.55
N LEU A 19 -2.76 2.76 -0.81
CA LEU A 19 -3.95 2.07 -1.29
C LEU A 19 -4.82 3.10 -2.02
N VAL A 20 -4.97 2.98 -3.33
CA VAL A 20 -5.81 3.90 -4.13
C VAL A 20 -7.08 3.20 -4.56
N GLY A 21 -8.21 3.79 -4.21
CA GLY A 21 -9.50 3.25 -4.60
C GLY A 21 -9.85 3.51 -6.07
N ALA A 22 -10.67 2.62 -6.65
CA ALA A 22 -11.42 2.85 -7.88
C ALA A 22 -12.80 3.48 -7.60
N THR A 23 -13.57 3.80 -8.64
CA THR A 23 -14.85 4.54 -8.53
C THR A 23 -15.91 3.83 -7.65
N ILE A 24 -15.83 2.51 -7.44
CA ILE A 24 -16.81 1.70 -6.68
C ILE A 24 -16.12 0.86 -5.58
N VAL A 25 -15.11 1.39 -4.89
CA VAL A 25 -14.49 0.57 -3.81
C VAL A 25 -15.44 0.44 -2.64
N GLY A 26 -15.63 -0.79 -2.14
CA GLY A 26 -16.40 -1.07 -0.93
C GLY A 26 -15.75 -0.53 0.34
N SER A 27 -14.43 -0.69 0.48
CA SER A 27 -13.61 -0.17 1.58
C SER A 27 -12.12 -0.41 1.35
N MET A 28 -11.26 0.32 2.07
CA MET A 28 -9.86 -0.02 2.29
C MET A 28 -9.66 -0.42 3.77
N ALA A 29 -8.87 -1.46 4.00
CA ALA A 29 -8.55 -1.91 5.34
C ALA A 29 -7.07 -2.24 5.46
N THR A 30 -6.50 -2.00 6.65
CA THR A 30 -5.16 -2.46 7.02
C THR A 30 -5.27 -3.46 8.17
N THR A 31 -4.26 -4.31 8.33
CA THR A 31 -4.29 -5.35 9.37
C THR A 31 -4.18 -4.78 10.80
N TRP A 32 -3.69 -3.55 10.94
CA TRP A 32 -3.55 -2.86 12.24
C TRP A 32 -4.69 -1.88 12.55
N HIS A 33 -5.23 -1.17 11.56
CA HIS A 33 -6.32 -0.21 11.79
C HIS A 33 -7.71 -0.84 11.62
N GLY A 34 -7.80 -1.96 10.91
CA GLY A 34 -9.07 -2.48 10.42
C GLY A 34 -9.59 -1.65 9.25
N VAL A 35 -10.91 -1.45 9.18
CA VAL A 35 -11.55 -0.69 8.10
C VAL A 35 -11.27 0.80 8.28
N VAL A 36 -10.61 1.42 7.30
CA VAL A 36 -10.28 2.85 7.32
C VAL A 36 -11.47 3.69 6.82
N ASN A 37 -12.15 3.19 5.79
CA ASN A 37 -13.33 3.81 5.19
C ASN A 37 -14.28 2.70 4.69
N PRO A 38 -15.61 2.78 4.91
CA PRO A 38 -16.37 3.85 5.56
C PRO A 38 -16.18 3.96 7.10
N PRO A 39 -16.60 5.10 7.71
CA PRO A 39 -17.22 6.28 7.08
C PRO A 39 -16.23 7.10 6.25
N ARG A 40 -16.69 7.62 5.12
CA ARG A 40 -15.90 8.51 4.26
C ARG A 40 -15.93 9.93 4.83
N SER A 41 -14.76 10.57 4.88
CA SER A 41 -14.64 11.97 5.29
C SER A 41 -14.17 12.81 4.10
N PRO A 42 -14.72 14.03 3.88
CA PRO A 42 -14.17 14.97 2.91
C PRO A 42 -12.85 15.60 3.38
N THR A 43 -12.53 15.49 4.68
CA THR A 43 -11.28 15.97 5.25
C THR A 43 -10.24 14.85 5.37
N VAL A 44 -8.97 15.23 5.29
CA VAL A 44 -7.86 14.32 5.56
C VAL A 44 -7.92 13.91 7.04
N ARG A 45 -7.76 12.62 7.30
CA ARG A 45 -7.57 12.05 8.65
C ARG A 45 -6.17 11.46 8.73
N GLU A 46 -5.54 11.66 9.88
CA GLU A 46 -4.19 11.20 10.15
C GLU A 46 -4.17 10.43 11.47
N TRP A 47 -3.35 9.39 11.50
CA TRP A 47 -3.13 8.56 12.68
C TRP A 47 -1.63 8.33 12.82
N HIS A 48 -1.11 8.59 14.02
CA HIS A 48 0.25 8.27 14.41
C HIS A 48 0.23 7.04 15.30
N TYR A 49 1.18 6.13 15.09
CA TYR A 49 1.27 4.85 15.79
C TYR A 49 2.57 4.75 16.60
N ASP A 50 3.02 5.87 17.17
CA ASP A 50 4.33 5.96 17.83
C ASP A 50 4.47 4.95 19.00
N ASP A 51 3.35 4.66 19.68
CA ASP A 51 3.29 3.71 20.80
C ASP A 51 2.98 2.26 20.37
N ALA A 52 2.76 2.01 19.08
CA ALA A 52 2.42 0.70 18.53
C ALA A 52 3.40 0.32 17.41
N ALA A 53 4.34 -0.58 17.72
CA ALA A 53 5.26 -1.11 16.73
C ALA A 53 4.51 -1.99 15.70
N ILE A 54 4.04 -1.39 14.61
CA ILE A 54 3.46 -2.12 13.47
C ILE A 54 4.60 -2.83 12.73
N GLN A 55 4.90 -4.05 13.15
CA GLN A 55 5.97 -4.88 12.58
C GLN A 55 5.40 -5.83 11.52
N LEU A 56 5.84 -5.67 10.28
CA LEU A 56 5.43 -6.48 9.14
C LEU A 56 6.61 -7.33 8.66
N GLN A 57 6.44 -8.65 8.69
CA GLN A 57 7.42 -9.57 8.13
C GLN A 57 7.13 -9.80 6.64
N GLN A 58 8.14 -10.26 5.90
CA GLN A 58 7.97 -10.60 4.49
C GLN A 58 6.83 -11.61 4.31
N GLY A 59 5.89 -11.29 3.43
CA GLY A 59 4.72 -12.13 3.14
C GLY A 59 3.51 -11.88 4.05
N HIS A 60 3.61 -11.04 5.09
CA HIS A 60 2.45 -10.65 5.88
C HIS A 60 1.47 -9.78 5.07
N GLU A 61 0.17 -9.99 5.30
CA GLU A 61 -0.86 -9.09 4.80
C GLU A 61 -0.72 -7.73 5.47
N MET A 62 -0.66 -6.68 4.66
CA MET A 62 -0.60 -5.29 5.13
C MET A 62 -1.97 -4.63 5.07
N GLY A 63 -2.70 -4.89 3.98
CA GLY A 63 -4.00 -4.33 3.75
C GLY A 63 -4.65 -4.91 2.51
N ARG A 64 -5.93 -4.59 2.34
CA ARG A 64 -6.77 -5.15 1.29
C ARG A 64 -7.83 -4.17 0.85
N PHE A 65 -8.37 -4.46 -0.33
CA PHE A 65 -9.54 -3.82 -0.90
C PHE A 65 -10.67 -4.83 -0.96
N LEU A 66 -11.91 -4.38 -0.75
CA LEU A 66 -13.08 -5.23 -0.96
C LEU A 66 -13.51 -5.32 -2.45
N LEU A 67 -13.07 -4.38 -3.31
CA LEU A 67 -13.33 -4.40 -4.75
C LEU A 67 -12.20 -3.63 -5.48
N GLY A 68 -11.79 -4.10 -6.66
CA GLY A 68 -10.66 -3.66 -7.51
C GLY A 68 -10.03 -2.27 -7.27
N SER A 69 -8.70 -2.18 -7.44
CA SER A 69 -7.93 -1.03 -6.96
C SER A 69 -6.51 -0.94 -7.53
N THR A 70 -5.71 -0.02 -6.99
CA THR A 70 -4.27 0.09 -7.26
C THR A 70 -3.49 0.22 -5.95
N VAL A 71 -2.37 -0.49 -5.84
CA VAL A 71 -1.35 -0.25 -4.82
C VAL A 71 -0.19 0.49 -5.46
N VAL A 72 0.21 1.61 -4.87
CA VAL A 72 1.46 2.31 -5.23
C VAL A 72 2.43 2.14 -4.08
N MET A 73 3.61 1.61 -4.39
CA MET A 73 4.67 1.42 -3.41
C MET A 73 5.84 2.36 -3.72
N LEU A 74 6.40 2.99 -2.69
CA LEU A 74 7.53 3.90 -2.80
C LEU A 74 8.61 3.51 -1.78
N TRP A 75 9.86 3.66 -2.17
CA TRP A 75 11.03 3.45 -1.31
C TRP A 75 11.98 4.63 -1.46
N PRO A 76 12.88 4.87 -0.48
CA PRO A 76 13.97 5.80 -0.67
C PRO A 76 14.78 5.45 -1.91
N GLN A 77 15.29 6.47 -2.61
CA GLN A 77 16.09 6.27 -3.81
C GLN A 77 17.28 5.34 -3.53
N ASN A 78 17.61 4.50 -4.51
CA ASN A 78 18.73 3.54 -4.44
C ASN A 78 18.61 2.48 -3.33
N THR A 79 17.40 2.21 -2.79
CA THR A 79 17.19 1.13 -1.80
C THR A 79 17.04 -0.24 -2.45
N LEU A 80 16.42 -0.30 -3.65
CA LEU A 80 16.01 -1.55 -4.29
C LEU A 80 16.37 -1.57 -5.77
N VAL A 81 16.71 -2.76 -6.27
CA VAL A 81 16.74 -3.11 -7.69
C VAL A 81 15.45 -3.85 -8.01
N ILE A 82 14.54 -3.22 -8.76
CA ILE A 82 13.28 -3.84 -9.18
C ILE A 82 13.56 -4.99 -10.16
N ASN A 83 12.77 -6.06 -10.05
CA ASN A 83 12.82 -7.19 -10.96
C ASN A 83 12.63 -6.72 -12.41
N LYS A 84 13.64 -6.95 -13.25
CA LYS A 84 13.67 -6.49 -14.65
C LYS A 84 12.57 -7.11 -15.52
N HIS A 85 11.99 -8.23 -15.08
CA HIS A 85 10.88 -8.87 -15.79
C HIS A 85 9.53 -8.20 -15.53
N TRP A 86 9.43 -7.30 -14.55
CA TRP A 86 8.20 -6.55 -14.32
C TRP A 86 8.03 -5.46 -15.36
N GLU A 87 7.16 -5.73 -16.32
CA GLU A 87 6.78 -4.80 -17.37
C GLU A 87 5.33 -4.32 -17.18
N PRO A 88 4.99 -3.12 -17.68
CA PRO A 88 3.62 -2.63 -17.64
C PRO A 88 2.63 -3.64 -18.25
N GLY A 89 1.57 -3.95 -17.51
CA GLY A 89 0.52 -4.89 -17.96
C GLY A 89 0.81 -6.36 -17.66
N LEU A 90 2.00 -6.70 -17.16
CA LEU A 90 2.27 -8.05 -16.69
C LEU A 90 1.46 -8.36 -15.41
N GLY A 91 0.81 -9.53 -15.39
CA GLY A 91 0.20 -10.05 -14.17
C GLY A 91 1.26 -10.60 -13.22
N VAL A 92 1.20 -10.21 -11.95
CA VAL A 92 2.10 -10.69 -10.89
C VAL A 92 1.47 -11.83 -10.10
N ARG A 93 2.29 -12.72 -9.54
CA ARG A 93 1.84 -13.80 -8.64
C ARG A 93 2.16 -13.51 -7.18
N LEU A 94 1.31 -14.02 -6.27
CA LEU A 94 1.63 -13.98 -4.85
C LEU A 94 2.93 -14.76 -4.59
N GLY A 95 3.86 -14.15 -3.84
CA GLY A 95 5.18 -14.72 -3.56
C GLY A 95 6.22 -14.48 -4.66
N GLU A 96 5.82 -13.89 -5.80
CA GLU A 96 6.77 -13.48 -6.83
C GLU A 96 7.67 -12.36 -6.31
N LYS A 97 8.97 -12.48 -6.56
CA LYS A 97 9.95 -11.50 -6.08
C LYS A 97 9.81 -10.21 -6.87
N MET A 98 9.47 -9.14 -6.15
CA MET A 98 9.36 -7.79 -6.70
C MET A 98 10.72 -7.13 -6.94
N SER A 99 11.66 -7.31 -6.01
CA SER A 99 12.93 -6.58 -6.01
C SER A 99 13.98 -7.27 -5.15
N GLU A 100 15.22 -6.81 -5.27
CA GLU A 100 16.34 -7.15 -4.39
C GLU A 100 16.89 -5.87 -3.74
N PRO A 101 17.50 -5.95 -2.54
CA PRO A 101 18.25 -4.83 -1.99
C PRO A 101 19.32 -4.35 -2.96
N ASN A 102 19.46 -3.04 -3.11
CA ASN A 102 20.56 -2.46 -3.85
C ASN A 102 21.84 -2.61 -3.00
N SER A 103 22.76 -3.48 -3.45
CA SER A 103 24.01 -3.81 -2.74
C SER A 103 25.07 -2.74 -2.95
#